data_AF-A0A915EC97-F1
#
_entry.id   AF-A0A915EC97-F1
#
_cell.length_a   1.000
_cell.length_b   1.000
_cell.length_c   1.000
_cell.angle_alpha   90.00
_cell.angle_beta   90.00
_cell.angle_gamma   90.00
#
_symmetry.space_group_name_H-M   'P 1'
#
loop_
_entity.id
_entity.type
_entity.pdbx_description
1 polymer ?
#
loop_
_entity_poly.entity_id
_entity_poly.type
_entity_poly.pdbx_seq_one_letter_code
_entity_poly.pdbx_strand_id
1 'polypeptide(L)'
;MSALQDILDKMYVDPELLEQLGEEQKQILFIKMREEQLRRWRDNEARVEQEQKNGSGQLPKKNRRGIKWLTGKDGEVWTWVMGDHPADMTIEQIIDKEAQEQARKIAEKEVLLESFSMDVPFLMQTWMNSS
;
A
#
# COMPACT_ATOMS: atom_id res chain seq x y z
N MET A 1 -27.02 20.29 25.26
CA MET A 1 -25.64 19.83 25.04
C MET A 1 -25.00 20.76 24.03
N SER A 2 -23.69 21.01 24.12
CA SER A 2 -22.99 21.88 23.16
C SER A 2 -22.77 21.11 21.86
N ALA A 3 -22.95 21.76 20.71
CA ALA A 3 -22.73 21.13 19.40
C ALA A 3 -21.33 20.51 19.25
N LEU A 4 -20.32 21.09 19.92
CA LEU A 4 -18.96 20.54 19.96
C LEU A 4 -18.90 19.19 20.69
N GLN A 5 -19.63 19.05 21.80
CA GLN A 5 -19.64 17.81 22.57
C GLN A 5 -20.26 16.67 21.75
N ASP A 6 -21.36 16.96 21.04
CA ASP A 6 -22.01 15.97 20.18
C ASP A 6 -21.09 15.48 19.05
N ILE A 7 -20.26 16.36 18.49
CA ILE A 7 -19.24 16.02 17.47
C ILE A 7 -18.15 15.14 18.06
N LEU A 8 -17.63 15.47 19.25
CA LEU A 8 -16.59 14.68 19.92
C LEU A 8 -17.12 13.30 20.33
N ASP A 9 -18.37 13.22 20.77
CA ASP A 9 -19.00 11.95 21.14
C ASP A 9 -19.18 11.04 19.91
N LYS A 10 -19.74 11.59 18.82
CA LYS A 10 -19.98 10.86 17.56
C LYS A 10 -18.71 10.67 16.72
N MET A 11 -17.64 11.42 17.00
CA MET A 11 -16.43 11.51 16.18
C MET A 11 -16.71 11.86 14.71
N TYR A 12 -17.82 12.56 14.44
CA TYR A 12 -18.28 12.92 13.11
C TYR A 12 -18.73 14.38 13.09
N VAL A 13 -18.29 15.09 12.06
CA VAL A 13 -18.68 16.48 11.79
C VAL A 13 -19.30 16.56 10.40
N ASP A 14 -20.42 17.27 10.30
CA ASP A 14 -21.08 17.55 9.02
C ASP A 14 -20.18 18.44 8.15
N PRO A 15 -19.88 18.09 6.87
CA PRO A 15 -19.09 18.91 5.97
C PRO A 15 -19.57 20.37 5.86
N GLU A 16 -20.88 20.61 5.80
CA GLU A 16 -21.41 21.98 5.69
C GLU A 16 -21.15 22.81 6.95
N LEU A 17 -21.24 22.18 8.12
CA LEU A 17 -20.91 22.80 9.41
C LEU A 17 -19.41 23.05 9.52
N LEU A 18 -18.59 22.09 9.07
CA LEU A 18 -17.15 22.22 9.07
C LEU A 18 -16.71 23.39 8.19
N GLU A 19 -17.27 23.56 6.99
CA GLU A 19 -16.93 24.66 6.09
C GLU A 19 -17.22 26.04 6.69
N GLN A 20 -18.30 26.16 7.45
CA GLN A 20 -18.70 27.39 8.13
C GLN A 20 -17.78 27.77 9.32
N LEU A 21 -17.01 26.82 9.87
CA LEU A 21 -16.05 27.13 10.93
C LEU A 21 -14.85 27.93 10.37
N GLY A 22 -14.38 28.88 11.16
CA GLY A 22 -13.10 29.56 10.90
C GLY A 22 -11.92 28.60 10.99
N GLU A 23 -10.80 28.94 10.33
CA GLU A 23 -9.58 28.12 10.30
C GLU A 23 -9.06 27.77 11.71
N GLU A 24 -9.03 28.74 12.62
CA GLU A 24 -8.61 28.52 14.01
C GLU A 24 -9.55 27.55 14.74
N GLN A 25 -10.87 27.66 14.51
CA GLN A 25 -11.85 26.77 15.13
C GLN A 25 -11.74 25.34 14.59
N LYS A 26 -11.46 25.19 13.28
CA LYS A 26 -11.17 23.88 12.66
C LYS A 26 -9.94 23.23 13.27
N GLN A 27 -8.86 23.99 13.45
CA GLN A 27 -7.63 23.49 14.06
C GLN A 27 -7.87 23.01 15.49
N ILE A 28 -8.56 23.81 16.31
CA ILE A 28 -8.93 23.41 17.68
C ILE A 28 -9.80 22.16 17.67
N LEU A 29 -10.80 22.08 16.78
CA LEU A 29 -11.68 20.92 16.63
C LEU A 29 -10.88 19.66 16.30
N PHE A 30 -9.98 19.71 15.32
CA PHE A 30 -9.19 18.55 14.93
C PHE A 30 -8.23 18.10 16.03
N ILE A 31 -7.62 19.02 16.77
CA ILE A 31 -6.80 18.69 17.95
C ILE A 31 -7.66 17.95 18.98
N LYS A 32 -8.85 18.46 19.31
CA LYS A 32 -9.76 17.82 20.27
C LYS A 32 -10.28 16.47 19.82
N MET A 33 -10.65 16.33 18.55
CA MET A 33 -11.02 15.04 17.96
C MET A 33 -9.86 14.05 18.03
N ARG A 34 -8.63 14.51 17.78
CA ARG A 34 -7.45 13.65 17.85
C ARG A 34 -7.13 13.20 19.27
N GLU A 35 -7.22 14.10 20.25
CA GLU A 35 -7.10 13.78 21.67
C GLU A 35 -8.13 12.70 22.07
N GLU A 36 -9.38 12.86 21.63
CA GLU A 36 -10.45 11.93 21.92
C GLU A 36 -10.26 10.56 21.25
N GLN A 37 -9.78 10.53 20.00
CA GLN A 37 -9.38 9.28 19.34
C GLN A 37 -8.28 8.55 20.12
N LEU A 38 -7.25 9.28 20.55
CA LEU A 38 -6.14 8.70 21.30
C LEU A 38 -6.59 8.18 22.67
N ARG A 39 -7.49 8.91 23.34
CA ARG A 39 -8.10 8.46 24.61
C ARG A 39 -8.86 7.15 24.42
N ARG A 40 -9.81 7.10 23.47
CA ARG A 40 -10.58 5.88 23.17
C ARG A 40 -9.71 4.71 22.74
N TRP A 41 -8.67 4.98 21.95
CA TRP A 41 -7.72 3.97 21.53
C TRP A 41 -6.95 3.40 22.72
N ARG A 42 -6.39 4.25 23.59
CA ARG A 42 -5.69 3.82 24.81
C ARG A 42 -6.59 3.04 25.75
N ASP A 43 -7.83 3.49 25.95
CA ASP A 43 -8.81 2.80 26.79
C ASP A 43 -9.15 1.41 26.23
N ASN A 44 -9.30 1.30 24.90
CA ASN A 44 -9.51 0.02 24.24
C ASN A 44 -8.28 -0.89 24.32
N GLU A 45 -7.07 -0.37 24.11
CA GLU A 45 -5.82 -1.14 24.25
C GLU A 45 -5.69 -1.69 25.67
N ALA A 46 -5.94 -0.86 26.70
CA ALA A 46 -5.90 -1.29 28.10
C ALA A 46 -6.95 -2.38 28.39
N ARG A 47 -8.17 -2.24 27.84
CA ARG A 47 -9.22 -3.26 27.96
C ARG A 47 -8.80 -4.58 27.28
N VAL A 48 -8.26 -4.50 26.07
CA VAL A 48 -7.78 -5.68 25.32
C VAL A 48 -6.62 -6.36 26.05
N GLU A 49 -5.69 -5.60 26.62
CA GLU A 49 -4.58 -6.13 27.42
C GLU A 49 -5.08 -6.84 28.69
N GLN A 50 -6.06 -6.27 29.39
CA GLN A 50 -6.70 -6.90 30.55
C GLN A 50 -7.45 -8.19 30.16
N GLU A 51 -8.19 -8.18 29.05
CA GLU A 51 -8.89 -9.37 28.53
C GLU A 51 -7.93 -10.49 28.13
N GLN A 52 -6.75 -10.15 27.59
CA GLN A 52 -5.69 -11.12 27.30
C GLN A 52 -5.08 -11.70 28.59
N LYS A 53 -4.81 -10.86 29.61
CA LYS A 53 -4.26 -11.30 30.90
C LYS A 53 -5.21 -12.18 31.70
N ASN A 54 -6.51 -11.90 31.63
CA ASN A 54 -7.54 -12.64 32.40
C ASN A 54 -7.92 -14.00 31.77
N GLY A 55 -7.27 -14.41 30.67
CA GLY A 55 -7.49 -15.72 30.03
C GLY A 55 -8.87 -15.88 29.38
N SER A 56 -9.74 -14.87 29.43
CA SER A 56 -11.06 -14.85 28.81
C SER A 56 -11.03 -14.46 27.34
N GLY A 57 -9.88 -14.65 26.67
CA GLY A 57 -9.51 -14.17 25.34
C GLY A 57 -10.33 -14.72 24.16
N GLN A 58 -11.66 -14.78 24.28
CA GLN A 58 -12.51 -14.69 23.11
C GLN A 58 -12.57 -13.23 22.69
N LEU A 59 -11.58 -12.84 21.88
CA LEU A 59 -11.68 -11.66 21.02
C LEU A 59 -13.10 -11.61 20.43
N PRO A 60 -13.77 -10.44 20.41
CA PRO A 60 -15.11 -10.33 19.87
C PRO A 60 -15.12 -10.97 18.48
N LYS A 61 -16.07 -11.90 18.25
CA LYS A 61 -16.25 -12.64 16.98
C LYS A 61 -16.51 -11.66 15.83
N LYS A 62 -15.49 -10.95 15.36
CA LYS A 62 -15.60 -9.95 14.30
C LYS A 62 -14.90 -10.50 13.07
N ASN A 63 -15.74 -10.99 12.15
CA ASN A 63 -15.44 -11.51 10.83
C ASN A 63 -14.40 -12.64 10.79
N ARG A 64 -14.80 -13.78 10.24
CA ARG A 64 -13.96 -14.97 9.97
C ARG A 64 -12.78 -14.70 8.98
N ARG A 65 -12.48 -13.44 8.67
CA ARG A 65 -11.39 -12.95 7.83
C ARG A 65 -10.46 -12.06 8.66
N GLY A 66 -9.97 -12.57 9.78
CA GLY A 66 -8.92 -11.92 10.56
C GLY A 66 -7.55 -12.29 10.01
N ILE A 67 -6.65 -11.30 9.88
CA ILE A 67 -5.25 -11.56 9.57
C ILE A 67 -4.61 -12.16 10.81
N LYS A 68 -4.16 -13.41 10.72
CA LYS A 68 -3.35 -14.06 11.75
C LYS A 68 -1.89 -13.92 11.36
N TRP A 69 -1.14 -13.14 12.13
CA TRP A 69 0.31 -13.05 11.98
C TRP A 69 0.93 -14.40 12.33
N LEU A 70 1.85 -14.87 11.48
CA LEU A 70 2.73 -15.99 11.81
C LEU A 70 3.75 -15.48 12.83
N THR A 71 4.06 -16.31 13.83
CA THR A 71 5.01 -15.97 14.90
C THR A 71 6.21 -16.90 14.79
N GLY A 72 7.42 -16.34 14.91
CA GLY A 72 8.67 -17.08 14.95
C GLY A 72 8.82 -17.91 16.24
N LYS A 73 9.93 -18.65 16.34
CA LYS A 73 10.26 -19.45 17.55
C LYS A 73 10.57 -18.59 18.78
N ASP A 74 10.94 -17.34 18.53
CA ASP A 74 11.20 -16.27 19.48
C ASP A 74 9.93 -15.62 20.05
N GLY A 75 8.76 -15.88 19.45
CA GLY A 75 7.52 -15.21 19.84
C GLY A 75 7.31 -13.85 19.14
N GLU A 76 8.21 -13.45 18.24
CA GLU A 76 8.08 -12.25 17.42
C GLU A 76 7.35 -12.53 16.09
N VAL A 77 6.91 -11.49 15.39
CA VAL A 77 6.20 -11.65 14.11
C VAL A 77 7.17 -12.21 13.06
N TRP A 78 6.79 -13.32 12.42
CA TRP A 78 7.59 -13.95 11.38
C TRP A 78 7.80 -12.98 10.22
N THR A 79 9.07 -12.72 9.95
CA THR A 79 9.51 -11.83 8.88
C THR A 79 10.45 -12.60 7.96
N TRP A 80 10.21 -12.54 6.65
CA TRP A 80 11.16 -13.03 5.65
C TRP A 80 11.89 -11.83 5.06
N VAL A 81 13.21 -11.81 5.20
CA VAL A 81 14.10 -10.87 4.53
C VAL A 81 14.57 -11.50 3.22
N MET A 82 14.23 -10.88 2.09
CA MET A 82 14.65 -11.34 0.76
C MET A 82 16.19 -11.30 0.65
N GLY A 83 16.81 -12.43 0.29
CA GLY A 83 18.26 -12.54 0.14
C GLY A 83 18.99 -13.09 1.37
N ASP A 84 18.28 -13.37 2.47
CA ASP A 84 18.86 -13.98 3.68
C ASP A 84 18.95 -15.53 3.58
N HIS A 85 18.10 -16.14 2.75
CA HIS A 85 18.16 -17.58 2.50
C HIS A 85 19.29 -17.89 1.49
N PRO A 86 20.09 -18.95 1.69
CA PRO A 86 21.20 -19.32 0.79
C PRO A 86 20.79 -19.69 -0.65
N ALA A 87 19.49 -19.72 -0.95
CA ALA A 87 18.94 -20.00 -2.27
C ALA A 87 18.25 -18.77 -2.89
N ASP A 88 18.15 -17.66 -2.15
CA ASP A 88 17.59 -16.42 -2.64
C ASP A 88 18.64 -15.69 -3.49
N MET A 89 18.21 -15.11 -4.61
CA MET A 89 19.05 -14.17 -5.34
C MET A 89 19.16 -12.88 -4.54
N THR A 90 20.33 -12.25 -4.58
CA THR A 90 20.48 -10.91 -4.00
C THR A 90 19.70 -9.90 -4.84
N ILE A 91 19.33 -8.78 -4.22
CA ILE A 91 18.65 -7.67 -4.93
C ILE A 91 19.47 -7.22 -6.16
N GLU A 92 20.79 -7.14 -6.01
CA GLU A 92 21.70 -6.77 -7.10
C GLU A 92 21.63 -7.75 -8.27
N GLN A 93 21.65 -9.05 -7.99
CA GLN A 93 21.54 -10.09 -9.02
C GLN A 93 20.20 -10.06 -9.77
N ILE A 94 19.12 -9.74 -9.05
CA ILE A 94 17.78 -9.58 -9.66
C ILE A 94 17.78 -8.38 -10.61
N ILE A 95 18.34 -7.24 -10.18
CA ILE A 95 18.42 -6.02 -11.00
C ILE A 95 19.26 -6.24 -12.25
N ASP A 96 20.43 -6.88 -12.11
CA ASP A 96 21.32 -7.16 -13.25
C ASP A 96 20.64 -8.07 -14.29
N LYS A 97 19.94 -9.11 -13.83
CA LYS A 97 19.20 -10.01 -14.70
C LYS A 97 18.07 -9.29 -15.42
N GLU A 98 17.34 -8.42 -14.73
CA GLU A 98 16.28 -7.63 -15.33
C GLU A 98 16.84 -6.68 -16.40
N ALA A 99 17.94 -5.98 -16.11
CA ALA A 99 18.60 -5.10 -17.07
C ALA A 99 19.05 -5.85 -18.34
N GLN A 100 19.61 -7.05 -18.18
CA GLN A 100 20.00 -7.91 -19.31
C GLN A 100 18.80 -8.36 -20.15
N GLU A 101 17.70 -8.75 -19.50
CA GLU A 101 16.48 -9.13 -20.22
C GLU A 101 15.87 -7.95 -20.98
N GLN A 102 15.89 -6.75 -20.40
CA GLN A 102 15.44 -5.54 -21.10
C GLN A 102 16.32 -5.22 -22.30
N ALA A 103 17.65 -5.27 -22.13
CA ALA A 103 18.59 -5.06 -23.23
C ALA A 103 18.38 -6.07 -24.37
N ARG A 104 18.13 -7.34 -24.03
CA ARG A 104 17.83 -8.38 -25.03
C ARG A 104 16.53 -8.09 -25.79
N LYS A 105 15.46 -7.73 -25.08
CA LYS A 105 14.16 -7.36 -25.69
C LYS A 105 14.28 -6.13 -26.58
N ILE A 106 15.12 -5.16 -26.22
CA ILE A 106 15.38 -3.97 -27.04
C ILE A 106 16.09 -4.38 -28.32
N ALA A 107 17.16 -5.16 -28.24
CA ALA A 107 17.90 -5.64 -29.40
C ALA A 107 17.00 -6.47 -30.35
N GLU A 108 16.16 -7.36 -29.82
CA GLU A 108 15.19 -8.13 -30.61
C GLU A 108 14.20 -7.21 -31.35
N LYS A 109 13.70 -6.15 -30.69
CA LYS A 109 12.80 -5.17 -31.29
C LYS A 109 13.49 -4.32 -32.35
N GLU A 110 14.72 -3.88 -32.12
CA GLU A 110 15.50 -3.10 -33.08
C GLU A 110 15.79 -3.91 -34.33
N VAL A 111 16.22 -5.18 -34.19
CA VAL A 111 16.41 -6.10 -35.31
C VAL A 111 15.10 -6.33 -36.08
N LEU A 112 13.99 -6.52 -35.36
CA LEU A 112 12.68 -6.64 -35.99
C LEU A 112 12.30 -5.36 -36.76
N LEU A 113 12.50 -4.18 -36.15
CA LEU A 113 12.20 -2.89 -36.78
C LEU A 113 13.07 -2.63 -38.01
N GLU A 114 14.36 -2.95 -37.92
CA GLU A 114 15.35 -2.81 -39.00
C GLU A 114 15.03 -3.76 -40.16
N SER A 115 14.64 -5.01 -39.85
CA SER A 115 14.15 -5.95 -40.86
C SER A 115 12.89 -5.44 -41.55
N PHE A 116 11.95 -4.84 -40.80
CA PHE A 116 10.73 -4.24 -41.36
C PHE A 116 11.00 -2.98 -42.20
N SER A 117 12.05 -2.22 -41.86
CA SER A 117 12.48 -1.02 -42.60
C SER A 117 13.21 -1.35 -43.90
N MET A 118 13.87 -2.52 -44.00
CA MET A 118 14.63 -2.92 -45.19
C MET A 118 13.75 -3.48 -46.33
N ASP A 119 12.49 -3.83 -46.06
CA ASP A 119 11.54 -4.33 -47.07
C ASP A 119 10.76 -3.22 -47.80
N VAL A 120 10.70 -2.00 -47.25
CA VAL A 120 9.98 -0.85 -47.84
C VAL A 120 10.63 -0.33 -49.14
N PRO A 121 11.97 -0.22 -49.27
CA PRO A 121 12.62 0.26 -50.49
C PRO A 121 12.43 -0.67 -51.71
N PHE A 122 12.43 -1.99 -51.50
CA PHE A 122 12.26 -2.98 -52.57
C PHE A 122 10.82 -2.96 -53.12
N LEU A 123 9.83 -2.88 -52.23
CA LEU A 123 8.42 -2.78 -52.64
C LEU A 123 8.10 -1.43 -53.30
N MET A 124 8.68 -0.31 -52.84
CA MET A 124 8.51 0.98 -53.52
C MET A 124 9.16 1.03 -54.91
N GLN A 125 10.32 0.39 -55.10
CA GLN A 125 10.98 0.32 -56.42
C GLN A 125 10.22 -0.53 -57.43
N THR A 126 9.65 -1.67 -57.01
CA THR A 126 8.81 -2.50 -57.91
C THR A 126 7.53 -1.79 -58.34
N TRP A 127 6.93 -0.97 -57.47
CA TRP A 127 5.75 -0.17 -57.78
C TRP A 127 6.08 1.01 -58.72
N MET A 128 7.21 1.70 -58.50
CA MET A 128 7.69 2.78 -59.37
C MET A 128 8.06 2.31 -60.79
N ASN A 129 8.52 1.08 -60.96
CA ASN A 129 8.90 0.53 -62.27
C ASN A 129 7.74 -0.13 -63.04
N SER A 130 6.53 -0.13 -62.48
CA SER A 130 5.31 -0.69 -63.10
C SER A 130 4.30 0.39 -63.55
N SER A 131 4.67 1.67 -63.53
CA SER A 131 3.94 2.80 -64.16
C SER A 131 4.72 3.33 -65.36
#